data_AF-A0A226X517-F1
#
_entry.id   AF-A0A226X517-F1
#
_cell.length_a   1.000
_cell.length_b   1.000
_cell.length_c   1.000
_cell.angle_alpha   90.00
_cell.angle_beta   90.00
_cell.angle_gamma   90.00
#
_symmetry.space_group_name_H-M   'P 1'
#
loop_
_entity.id
_entity.type
_entity.pdbx_description
1 polymer ?
#
loop_
_entity_poly.entity_id
_entity_poly.type
_entity_poly.pdbx_seq_one_letter_code
_entity_poly.pdbx_strand_id
1 'polypeptide(L)'
;MFAIPERYWGLLIFTLAADVIVFLPLGLLFLTIFLTDFFGYTDALLRFDRVRRKVWMFVGTRSPIELDWDRLTPVSQGITPANSNINTFRSVLLVDLDAEGDVKFDGKYPRIASLGQTSLNEQQAISQYEYVRQFMELGPAHLPSCATYLEHRTVFRDIVRFFGFLDLARNIDWRRPGETGGYGLVFASLFCMLLGWGILPFNLASYVAYRCNRIPKWPKGIDDYAKDGGEMRPPEGAASERLRIVLKEVPFILLWVGCAFAVYAWFASWFIK
;
A
#
# COMPACT_ATOMS: atom_id res chain seq x y z
N MET A 1 -46.61 28.43 -19.07
CA MET A 1 -46.42 26.99 -18.85
C MET A 1 -45.32 26.53 -19.80
N PHE A 2 -44.06 26.55 -19.35
CA PHE A 2 -42.93 26.17 -20.21
C PHE A 2 -42.83 24.65 -20.27
N ALA A 3 -43.27 24.07 -21.39
CA ALA A 3 -43.05 22.65 -21.68
C ALA A 3 -41.54 22.45 -21.91
N ILE A 4 -40.86 21.85 -20.92
CA ILE A 4 -39.48 21.41 -21.06
C ILE A 4 -39.46 20.29 -22.12
N PRO A 5 -38.73 20.44 -23.24
CA PRO A 5 -38.73 19.45 -24.31
C PRO A 5 -38.29 18.06 -23.80
N GLU A 6 -38.94 16.98 -24.23
CA GLU A 6 -38.63 15.58 -23.83
C GLU A 6 -37.14 15.21 -23.97
N ARG A 7 -36.43 15.87 -24.87
CA ARG A 7 -34.98 15.73 -25.08
C ARG A 7 -34.14 16.08 -23.84
N TYR A 8 -34.60 17.02 -23.02
CA TYR A 8 -33.94 17.41 -21.76
C TYR A 8 -34.20 16.40 -20.65
N TRP A 9 -35.37 15.75 -20.62
CA TRP A 9 -35.67 14.67 -19.68
C TRP A 9 -34.80 13.44 -19.95
N GLY A 10 -34.61 13.07 -21.21
CA GLY A 10 -33.68 12.00 -21.59
C GLY A 10 -32.24 12.29 -21.17
N LEU A 11 -31.78 13.54 -21.35
CA LEU A 11 -30.43 13.95 -20.95
C LEU A 11 -30.25 14.01 -19.42
N LEU A 12 -31.27 14.48 -18.69
CA LEU A 12 -31.29 14.51 -17.23
C LEU A 12 -31.28 13.10 -16.64
N ILE A 13 -32.11 12.19 -17.17
CA ILE A 13 -32.16 10.80 -16.72
C ILE A 13 -30.83 10.09 -17.06
N PHE A 14 -30.26 10.34 -18.24
CA PHE A 14 -28.97 9.78 -18.62
C PHE A 14 -27.82 10.28 -17.75
N THR A 15 -27.80 11.57 -17.43
CA THR A 15 -26.77 12.15 -16.53
C THR A 15 -26.94 11.64 -15.10
N LEU A 16 -28.15 11.62 -14.56
CA LEU A 16 -28.42 11.02 -13.24
C LEU A 16 -28.09 9.53 -13.19
N ALA A 17 -28.39 8.77 -14.25
CA ALA A 17 -28.05 7.35 -14.32
C ALA A 17 -26.53 7.15 -14.43
N ALA A 18 -25.84 7.95 -15.25
CA ALA A 18 -24.38 7.92 -15.35
C ALA A 18 -23.73 8.32 -14.03
N ASP A 19 -24.27 9.32 -13.34
CA ASP A 19 -23.76 9.76 -12.04
C ASP A 19 -23.95 8.67 -10.99
N VAL A 20 -25.12 8.03 -10.93
CA VAL A 20 -25.36 6.90 -10.01
C VAL A 20 -24.46 5.71 -10.37
N ILE A 21 -24.32 5.37 -11.65
CA ILE A 21 -23.50 4.21 -12.08
C ILE A 21 -22.01 4.45 -11.84
N VAL A 22 -21.52 5.68 -11.89
CA VAL A 22 -20.10 5.99 -11.69
C VAL A 22 -19.81 6.35 -10.24
N PHE A 23 -20.52 7.32 -9.65
CA PHE A 23 -20.21 7.83 -8.32
C PHE A 23 -20.63 6.90 -7.19
N LEU A 24 -21.70 6.11 -7.33
CA LEU A 24 -22.13 5.20 -6.27
C LEU A 24 -21.13 4.06 -6.04
N PRO A 25 -20.63 3.33 -7.06
CA PRO A 25 -19.58 2.34 -6.83
C PRO A 25 -18.25 3.00 -6.44
N LEU A 26 -17.91 4.18 -6.98
CA LEU A 26 -16.70 4.90 -6.55
C LEU A 26 -16.79 5.29 -5.07
N GLY A 27 -17.94 5.77 -4.61
CA GLY A 27 -18.20 6.15 -3.22
C GLY A 27 -18.25 4.95 -2.28
N LEU A 28 -18.83 3.82 -2.69
CA LEU A 28 -18.77 2.57 -1.93
C LEU A 28 -17.33 2.04 -1.82
N LEU A 29 -16.58 2.10 -2.91
CA LEU A 29 -15.17 1.68 -2.95
C LEU A 29 -14.33 2.61 -2.07
N PHE A 30 -14.59 3.93 -2.11
CA PHE A 30 -13.99 4.91 -1.21
C PHE A 30 -14.28 4.56 0.25
N LEU A 31 -15.54 4.33 0.59
CA LEU A 31 -15.95 4.05 1.96
C LEU A 31 -15.37 2.71 2.44
N THR A 32 -15.25 1.71 1.58
CA THR A 32 -14.62 0.43 1.91
C THR A 32 -13.14 0.62 2.21
N ILE A 33 -12.39 1.27 1.31
CA ILE A 33 -10.95 1.56 1.52
C ILE A 33 -10.76 2.44 2.75
N PHE A 34 -11.59 3.47 2.90
CA PHE A 34 -11.54 4.39 4.03
C PHE A 34 -11.75 3.63 5.35
N LEU A 35 -12.77 2.78 5.46
CA LEU A 35 -13.04 2.03 6.69
C LEU A 35 -11.95 0.98 6.96
N THR A 36 -11.46 0.26 5.94
CA THR A 36 -10.40 -0.73 6.13
C THR A 36 -9.09 -0.06 6.53
N ASP A 37 -8.76 1.07 5.90
CA ASP A 37 -7.51 1.78 6.15
C ASP A 37 -7.57 2.47 7.50
N PHE A 38 -8.62 3.24 7.83
CA PHE A 38 -8.71 4.04 9.08
C PHE A 38 -8.74 3.21 10.37
N PHE A 39 -9.31 2.00 10.31
CA PHE A 39 -9.38 1.12 11.48
C PHE A 39 -8.27 0.07 11.52
N GLY A 40 -7.37 0.08 10.54
CA GLY A 40 -6.22 -0.80 10.45
C GLY A 40 -5.06 -0.40 11.37
N TYR A 41 -4.10 -1.30 11.49
CA TYR A 41 -2.79 -1.04 12.09
C TYR A 41 -1.76 -0.85 10.98
N THR A 42 -0.93 0.17 11.08
CA THR A 42 0.03 0.56 10.02
C THR A 42 1.45 0.06 10.23
N ASP A 43 1.78 -0.44 11.42
CA ASP A 43 3.13 -0.92 11.73
C ASP A 43 3.23 -2.45 11.62
N ALA A 44 4.46 -2.93 11.56
CA ALA A 44 4.78 -4.35 11.47
C ALA A 44 4.03 -5.13 12.55
N LEU A 45 3.14 -6.03 12.11
CA LEU A 45 2.42 -6.95 12.97
C LEU A 45 3.33 -8.06 13.51
N LEU A 46 4.60 -8.07 13.13
CA LEU A 46 5.58 -9.07 13.51
C LEU A 46 6.82 -8.40 14.12
N ARG A 47 7.31 -8.96 15.22
CA ARG A 47 8.62 -8.64 15.81
C ARG A 47 9.48 -9.90 15.84
N PHE A 48 10.73 -9.75 15.45
CA PHE A 48 11.70 -10.84 15.41
C PHE A 48 12.67 -10.68 16.57
N ASP A 49 12.79 -11.74 17.38
CA ASP A 49 13.80 -11.86 18.43
C ASP A 49 14.79 -12.93 18.02
N ARG A 50 15.96 -12.47 17.57
CA ARG A 50 17.05 -13.34 17.15
C ARG A 50 17.61 -14.15 18.31
N VAL A 51 17.88 -13.51 19.45
CA VAL A 51 18.60 -14.12 20.58
C VAL A 51 17.85 -15.34 21.11
N ARG A 52 16.52 -15.24 21.17
CA ARG A 52 15.66 -16.33 21.65
C ARG A 52 15.06 -17.17 20.54
N ARG A 53 15.31 -16.80 19.28
CA ARG A 53 14.72 -17.41 18.08
C ARG A 53 13.19 -17.44 18.15
N LYS A 54 12.58 -16.30 18.47
CA LYS A 54 11.13 -16.14 18.60
C LYS A 54 10.58 -15.11 17.62
N VAL A 55 9.35 -15.33 17.18
CA VAL A 55 8.56 -14.38 16.40
C VAL A 55 7.31 -14.02 17.18
N TRP A 56 7.08 -12.73 17.38
CA TRP A 56 5.91 -12.24 18.08
C TRP A 56 4.93 -11.68 17.07
N MET A 57 3.68 -12.13 17.14
CA MET A 57 2.61 -11.66 16.27
C MET A 57 1.60 -10.81 17.04
N PHE A 58 1.34 -9.60 16.52
CA PHE A 58 0.38 -8.68 17.09
C PHE A 58 -1.04 -9.05 16.66
N VAL A 59 -1.92 -9.26 17.63
CA VAL A 59 -3.33 -9.65 17.40
C VAL A 59 -4.30 -8.55 17.84
N GLY A 60 -3.86 -7.29 17.81
CA GLY A 60 -4.72 -6.14 18.11
C GLY A 60 -4.99 -5.98 19.61
N THR A 61 -6.07 -6.62 20.09
CA THR A 61 -6.64 -6.38 21.42
C THR A 61 -6.17 -7.38 22.49
N ARG A 62 -5.39 -8.40 22.12
CA ARG A 62 -4.85 -9.42 23.05
C ARG A 62 -3.34 -9.31 23.21
N SER A 63 -2.81 -10.06 24.18
CA SER A 63 -1.38 -10.33 24.29
C SER A 63 -0.85 -10.87 22.94
N PRO A 64 0.32 -10.41 22.48
CA PRO A 64 0.93 -10.93 21.27
C PRO A 64 1.11 -12.45 21.33
N ILE A 65 0.92 -13.12 20.20
CA ILE A 65 1.14 -14.56 20.09
C ILE A 65 2.63 -14.81 19.92
N GLU A 66 3.17 -15.69 20.77
CA GLU A 66 4.54 -16.16 20.68
C GLU A 66 4.64 -17.36 19.74
N LEU A 67 5.49 -17.25 18.73
CA LEU A 67 5.80 -18.29 17.76
C LEU A 67 7.29 -18.65 17.88
N ASP A 68 7.59 -19.95 17.94
CA ASP A 68 8.95 -20.46 18.00
C ASP A 68 9.51 -20.60 16.58
N TRP A 69 10.57 -19.86 16.25
CA TRP A 69 11.14 -19.82 14.90
C TRP A 69 11.50 -21.21 14.37
N ASP A 70 12.04 -22.07 15.23
CA ASP A 70 12.51 -23.40 14.84
C ASP A 70 11.38 -24.39 14.54
N ARG A 71 10.15 -24.05 14.91
CA ARG A 71 8.95 -24.87 14.65
C ARG A 71 8.11 -24.35 13.49
N LEU A 72 8.42 -23.16 12.98
CA LEU A 72 7.66 -22.55 11.90
C LEU A 72 8.04 -23.16 10.56
N THR A 73 7.02 -23.59 9.80
CA THR A 73 7.20 -24.07 8.43
C THR A 73 6.88 -22.93 7.46
N PRO A 74 7.80 -22.56 6.55
CA PRO A 74 7.52 -21.57 5.51
C PRO A 74 6.66 -22.19 4.41
N VAL A 75 5.52 -21.58 4.11
CA VAL A 75 4.59 -21.99 3.05
C VAL A 75 4.35 -20.83 2.10
N SER A 76 4.60 -21.03 0.81
CA SER A 76 4.17 -20.09 -0.24
C SER A 76 2.69 -20.34 -0.56
N GLN A 77 1.86 -19.29 -0.47
CA GLN A 77 0.44 -19.40 -0.84
C GLN A 77 0.18 -18.67 -2.16
N GLY A 78 -0.16 -19.42 -3.20
CA GLY A 78 -0.77 -18.84 -4.40
C GLY A 78 -2.15 -18.30 -4.07
N ILE A 79 -2.36 -17.00 -4.28
CA ILE A 79 -3.68 -16.37 -4.33
C ILE A 79 -3.97 -16.04 -5.79
N THR A 80 -5.02 -16.59 -6.33
CA THR A 80 -5.63 -16.07 -7.56
C THR A 80 -6.65 -15.01 -7.13
N PRO A 81 -6.40 -13.71 -7.36
CA PRO A 81 -7.42 -12.69 -7.11
C PRO A 81 -8.66 -13.04 -7.94
N ALA A 82 -9.85 -12.93 -7.36
CA ALA A 82 -11.11 -13.31 -8.00
C ALA A 82 -11.35 -12.62 -9.37
N ASN A 83 -10.61 -11.54 -9.66
CA ASN A 83 -10.76 -10.71 -10.83
C ASN A 83 -9.59 -10.85 -11.82
N SER A 84 -8.66 -11.79 -11.61
CA SER A 84 -7.50 -11.97 -12.50
C SER A 84 -7.10 -13.43 -12.65
N ASN A 85 -6.82 -13.85 -13.88
CA ASN A 85 -6.24 -15.16 -14.20
C ASN A 85 -4.73 -15.26 -13.89
N ILE A 86 -4.18 -14.25 -13.22
CA ILE A 86 -2.77 -14.23 -12.82
C ILE A 86 -2.72 -14.77 -11.40
N ASN A 87 -2.05 -15.91 -11.23
CA ASN A 87 -1.70 -16.41 -9.89
C ASN A 87 -0.71 -15.43 -9.28
N THR A 88 -1.17 -14.67 -8.29
CA THR A 88 -0.30 -13.87 -7.42
C THR A 88 0.13 -14.74 -6.25
N PHE A 89 1.33 -14.55 -5.71
CA PHE A 89 1.75 -15.26 -4.51
C PHE A 89 1.58 -14.31 -3.33
N ARG A 90 0.73 -14.68 -2.36
CA ARG A 90 0.80 -14.07 -1.04
C ARG A 90 2.20 -14.37 -0.51
N SER A 91 2.82 -13.37 0.08
CA SER A 91 3.90 -13.45 1.07
C SER A 91 4.06 -14.84 1.72
N VAL A 92 5.30 -15.26 1.96
CA VAL A 92 5.58 -16.53 2.66
C VAL A 92 4.91 -16.51 4.03
N LEU A 93 4.10 -17.54 4.28
CA LEU A 93 3.41 -17.75 5.54
C LEU A 93 4.29 -18.62 6.43
N LEU A 94 4.61 -18.14 7.63
CA LEU A 94 5.18 -18.94 8.69
C LEU A 94 4.04 -19.61 9.45
N VAL A 95 3.92 -20.92 9.31
CA VAL A 95 2.84 -21.70 9.89
C VAL A 95 3.38 -22.55 11.05
N ASP A 96 2.78 -22.42 12.22
CA ASP A 96 3.01 -23.33 13.35
C ASP A 96 2.10 -24.55 13.18
N LEU A 97 2.71 -25.69 12.83
CA LEU A 97 2.01 -26.95 12.60
C LEU A 97 1.94 -27.78 13.88
N ASP A 98 0.85 -28.53 14.05
CA ASP A 98 0.70 -29.52 15.10
C ASP A 98 1.33 -30.86 14.73
N ALA A 99 1.39 -31.79 15.68
CA ALA A 99 1.97 -33.12 15.49
C ALA A 99 1.35 -33.89 14.31
N GLU A 100 0.12 -33.54 13.93
CA GLU A 100 -0.66 -34.11 12.83
C GLU A 100 -0.45 -33.39 11.49
N GLY A 101 0.32 -32.29 11.47
CA GLY A 101 0.58 -31.49 10.26
C GLY A 101 -0.49 -30.42 9.96
N ASP A 102 -1.44 -30.21 10.88
CA ASP A 102 -2.47 -29.17 10.77
C ASP A 102 -2.02 -27.84 11.40
N VAL A 103 -2.61 -26.73 10.95
CA VAL A 103 -2.34 -25.39 11.51
C VAL A 103 -2.81 -25.32 12.95
N LYS A 104 -1.93 -24.92 13.87
CA LYS A 104 -2.34 -24.66 15.26
C LYS A 104 -3.17 -23.39 15.35
N PHE A 105 -4.20 -23.45 16.18
CA PHE A 105 -5.06 -22.31 16.50
C PHE A 105 -4.86 -21.89 17.95
N ASP A 106 -4.75 -20.59 18.18
CA ASP A 106 -4.90 -20.00 19.51
C ASP A 106 -6.33 -19.43 19.63
N GLY A 107 -7.26 -20.31 20.02
CA GLY A 107 -8.69 -20.05 19.98
C GLY A 107 -9.23 -19.95 18.55
N LYS A 108 -9.65 -18.75 18.11
CA LYS A 108 -10.18 -18.51 16.76
C LYS A 108 -9.10 -18.08 15.75
N TYR A 109 -7.89 -17.76 16.22
CA TYR A 109 -6.85 -17.18 15.38
C TYR A 109 -5.85 -18.25 14.95
N PRO A 110 -5.62 -18.43 13.64
CA PRO A 110 -4.58 -19.33 13.17
C PRO A 110 -3.20 -18.76 13.54
N ARG A 111 -2.29 -19.62 13.98
CA ARG A 111 -0.88 -19.27 14.26
C ARG A 111 -0.09 -19.20 12.95
N ILE A 112 -0.50 -18.26 12.10
CA ILE A 112 0.07 -17.99 10.78
C ILE A 112 0.58 -16.54 10.75
N ALA A 113 1.88 -16.37 10.57
CA ALA A 113 2.50 -15.07 10.39
C ALA A 113 2.83 -14.84 8.91
N SER A 114 2.39 -13.72 8.35
CA SER A 114 2.58 -13.37 6.94
C SER A 114 3.83 -12.51 6.77
N LEU A 115 4.83 -12.97 6.00
CA LEU A 115 6.08 -12.25 5.77
C LEU A 115 6.16 -11.59 4.40
N GLY A 116 6.19 -10.25 4.41
CA GLY A 116 6.45 -9.45 3.22
C GLY A 116 5.19 -9.08 2.43
N GLN A 117 5.37 -8.70 1.16
CA GLN A 117 4.31 -8.18 0.29
C GLN A 117 3.90 -9.21 -0.76
N THR A 118 2.64 -9.14 -1.18
CA THR A 118 2.12 -9.93 -2.31
C THR A 118 3.00 -9.71 -3.53
N SER A 119 3.53 -10.80 -4.08
CA SER A 119 4.47 -10.78 -5.19
C SER A 119 3.86 -11.49 -6.39
N LEU A 120 4.22 -11.05 -7.60
CA LEU A 120 3.77 -11.67 -8.84
C LEU A 120 4.54 -12.96 -9.17
N ASN A 121 5.65 -13.21 -8.47
CA ASN A 121 6.52 -14.36 -8.66
C ASN A 121 6.77 -15.04 -7.29
N GLU A 122 6.65 -16.36 -7.26
CA GLU A 122 6.95 -17.18 -6.08
C GLU A 122 8.39 -16.99 -5.59
N GLN A 123 9.35 -16.87 -6.51
CA GLN A 123 10.76 -16.65 -6.16
C GLN A 123 10.98 -15.33 -5.42
N GLN A 124 10.19 -14.30 -5.72
CA GLN A 124 10.24 -13.02 -5.01
C GLN A 124 9.60 -13.11 -3.62
N ALA A 125 8.59 -13.96 -3.44
CA ALA A 125 8.04 -14.23 -2.12
C ALA A 125 9.06 -15.02 -1.26
N ILE A 126 9.73 -16.02 -1.85
CA ILE A 126 10.76 -16.81 -1.17
C ILE A 126 11.97 -15.94 -0.80
N SER A 127 12.40 -15.00 -1.65
CA SER A 127 13.53 -14.12 -1.34
C SER A 127 13.26 -13.22 -0.13
N GLN A 128 12.01 -12.82 0.10
CA GLN A 128 11.62 -12.06 1.29
C GLN A 128 11.72 -12.91 2.56
N TYR A 129 11.36 -14.19 2.49
CA TYR A 129 11.58 -15.13 3.59
C TYR A 129 13.07 -15.37 3.86
N GLU A 130 13.86 -15.58 2.82
CA GLU A 130 15.31 -15.80 2.94
C GLU A 130 16.02 -14.63 3.61
N TYR A 131 15.58 -13.39 3.34
CA TYR A 131 16.09 -12.21 4.05
C TYR A 131 15.83 -12.29 5.57
N VAL A 132 14.62 -12.66 5.97
CA VAL A 132 14.26 -12.81 7.40
C VAL A 132 15.01 -14.00 8.02
N ARG A 133 15.14 -15.11 7.28
CA ARG A 133 15.90 -16.29 7.73
C ARG A 133 17.37 -15.95 7.98
N GLN A 134 18.01 -15.24 7.06
CA GLN A 134 19.39 -14.78 7.23
C GLN A 134 19.54 -13.82 8.42
N PHE A 135 18.57 -12.93 8.64
CA PHE A 135 18.56 -12.09 9.85
C PHE A 135 18.49 -12.93 11.13
N MET A 136 17.61 -13.93 11.18
CA MET A 136 17.40 -14.80 12.35
C MET A 136 18.58 -15.73 12.63
N GLU A 137 19.27 -16.23 11.61
CA GLU A 137 20.39 -17.16 11.78
C GLU A 137 21.73 -16.41 11.92
N LEU A 138 22.07 -15.58 10.94
CA LEU A 138 23.39 -14.99 10.77
C LEU A 138 23.48 -13.56 11.34
N GLY A 139 22.34 -12.91 11.54
CA GLY A 139 22.26 -11.56 12.07
C GLY A 139 22.34 -10.46 11.03
N PRO A 140 22.22 -9.20 11.46
CA PRO A 140 22.09 -8.05 10.56
C PRO A 140 23.31 -7.80 9.67
N ALA A 141 24.51 -8.19 10.10
CA ALA A 141 25.76 -7.98 9.34
C ALA A 141 25.85 -8.83 8.07
N HIS A 142 25.07 -9.90 7.96
CA HIS A 142 25.10 -10.83 6.83
C HIS A 142 23.94 -10.59 5.85
N LEU A 143 23.13 -9.55 6.07
CA LEU A 143 22.03 -9.22 5.20
C LEU A 143 22.53 -8.62 3.89
N PRO A 144 21.87 -8.93 2.75
CA PRO A 144 22.23 -8.33 1.48
C PRO A 144 22.06 -6.81 1.54
N SER A 145 22.95 -6.09 0.85
CA SER A 145 22.85 -4.63 0.74
C SER A 145 21.55 -4.26 0.03
N CYS A 146 20.69 -3.49 0.68
CA CYS A 146 19.47 -2.96 0.05
C CYS A 146 19.75 -1.59 -0.54
N ALA A 147 19.40 -1.39 -1.82
CA ALA A 147 19.48 -0.08 -2.45
C ALA A 147 18.38 0.86 -1.92
N THR A 148 17.21 0.31 -1.58
CA THR A 148 16.07 1.06 -1.07
C THR A 148 15.43 0.41 0.14
N TYR A 149 14.76 1.22 0.96
CA TYR A 149 13.92 0.75 2.08
C TYR A 149 12.60 1.52 2.13
N LEU A 150 11.54 0.85 2.59
CA LEU A 150 10.23 1.47 2.74
C LEU A 150 10.10 2.15 4.10
N GLU A 151 10.02 3.48 4.10
CA GLU A 151 9.76 4.24 5.33
C GLU A 151 8.33 4.07 5.83
N HIS A 152 8.19 3.97 7.15
CA HIS A 152 6.91 3.89 7.84
C HIS A 152 6.05 5.14 7.61
N ARG A 153 6.65 6.34 7.55
CA ARG A 153 5.90 7.59 7.44
C ARG A 153 5.59 7.92 5.99
N THR A 154 4.32 8.19 5.70
CA THR A 154 3.88 8.75 4.42
C THR A 154 4.41 10.16 4.23
N VAL A 155 4.68 10.52 2.98
CA VAL A 155 5.19 11.84 2.57
C VAL A 155 4.15 12.52 1.69
N PHE A 156 4.13 13.85 1.66
CA PHE A 156 3.18 14.62 0.83
C PHE A 156 3.17 14.19 -0.65
N ARG A 157 4.31 13.72 -1.17
CA ARG A 157 4.40 13.15 -2.53
C ARG A 157 3.41 12.00 -2.76
N ASP A 158 3.07 11.23 -1.73
CA ASP A 158 2.14 10.09 -1.84
C ASP A 158 0.72 10.54 -2.24
N ILE A 159 0.31 11.76 -1.88
CA ILE A 159 -0.99 12.34 -2.28
C ILE A 159 -1.04 12.55 -3.80
N VAL A 160 0.08 13.01 -4.36
CA VAL A 160 0.20 13.45 -5.76
C VAL A 160 0.88 12.43 -6.67
N ARG A 161 1.19 11.23 -6.17
CA ARG A 161 1.93 10.19 -6.92
C ARG A 161 1.11 9.56 -8.06
N PHE A 162 -0.22 9.73 -8.08
CA PHE A 162 -1.19 9.23 -9.08
C PHE A 162 -0.73 7.95 -9.80
N PHE A 163 -0.99 6.77 -9.20
CA PHE A 163 -0.60 5.46 -9.76
C PHE A 163 0.90 5.29 -10.12
N GLY A 164 1.80 6.06 -9.50
CA GLY A 164 3.24 5.98 -9.79
C GLY A 164 3.68 6.83 -10.99
N PHE A 165 2.78 7.58 -11.63
CA PHE A 165 3.14 8.40 -12.80
C PHE A 165 4.13 9.52 -12.50
N LEU A 166 4.23 9.97 -11.24
CA LEU A 166 5.32 10.88 -10.85
C LEU A 166 6.71 10.25 -10.96
N ASP A 167 6.82 8.93 -10.84
CA ASP A 167 8.11 8.25 -11.02
C ASP A 167 8.58 8.32 -12.50
N LEU A 168 7.65 8.32 -13.46
CA LEU A 168 7.97 8.60 -14.87
C LEU A 168 8.50 10.02 -15.05
N ALA A 169 7.83 11.02 -14.46
CA ALA A 169 8.25 12.42 -14.53
C ALA A 169 9.63 12.64 -13.90
N ARG A 170 9.98 11.87 -12.86
CA ARG A 170 11.27 11.93 -12.19
C ARG A 170 12.40 11.33 -13.02
N ASN A 171 12.14 10.18 -13.64
CA ASN A 171 13.14 9.38 -14.35
C ASN A 171 13.35 9.80 -15.81
N ILE A 172 12.53 10.71 -16.34
CA ILE A 172 12.66 11.19 -17.71
C ILE A 172 13.96 11.99 -17.90
N ASP A 173 14.70 11.67 -18.97
CA ASP A 173 15.75 12.52 -19.48
C ASP A 173 15.17 13.44 -20.56
N TRP A 174 15.08 14.72 -20.23
CA TRP A 174 14.58 15.77 -21.14
C TRP A 174 15.41 15.91 -22.41
N ARG A 175 16.65 15.42 -22.43
CA ARG A 175 17.49 15.42 -23.63
C ARG A 175 17.13 14.31 -24.61
N ARG A 176 16.48 13.24 -24.14
CA ARG A 176 16.09 12.08 -24.95
C ARG A 176 14.69 11.55 -24.57
N PRO A 177 13.65 12.39 -24.69
CA PRO A 177 12.32 12.04 -24.20
C PRO A 177 11.72 10.83 -24.93
N GLY A 178 12.07 10.58 -26.19
CA GLY A 178 11.60 9.41 -26.94
C GLY A 178 12.12 8.07 -26.39
N GLU A 179 13.34 8.06 -25.84
CA GLU A 179 14.00 6.84 -25.32
C GLU A 179 13.65 6.60 -23.84
N THR A 180 13.40 7.67 -23.07
CA THR A 180 13.15 7.60 -21.62
C THR A 180 11.66 7.68 -21.24
N GLY A 181 10.76 7.33 -22.16
CA GLY A 181 9.33 7.18 -21.85
C GLY A 181 8.51 8.49 -21.84
N GLY A 182 8.96 9.54 -22.54
CA GLY A 182 8.25 10.82 -22.65
C GLY A 182 6.86 10.72 -23.28
N TYR A 183 6.67 9.84 -24.27
CA TYR A 183 5.33 9.54 -24.80
C TYR A 183 4.43 8.94 -23.69
N GLY A 184 4.97 8.04 -22.88
CA GLY A 184 4.27 7.48 -21.72
C GLY A 184 3.87 8.56 -20.70
N LEU A 185 4.74 9.55 -20.46
CA LEU A 185 4.44 10.67 -19.57
C LEU A 185 3.31 11.57 -20.10
N VAL A 186 3.21 11.76 -21.42
CA VAL A 186 2.10 12.51 -22.04
C VAL A 186 0.79 11.76 -21.86
N PHE A 187 0.75 10.47 -22.16
CA PHE A 187 -0.45 9.65 -21.94
C PHE A 187 -0.85 9.58 -20.47
N ALA A 188 0.13 9.39 -19.58
CA ALA A 188 -0.07 9.44 -18.14
C ALA A 188 -0.64 10.80 -17.69
N SER A 189 -0.15 11.91 -18.26
CA SER A 189 -0.65 13.24 -17.95
C SER A 189 -2.09 13.44 -18.44
N LEU A 190 -2.44 12.98 -19.64
CA LEU A 190 -3.82 13.00 -20.14
C LEU A 190 -4.75 12.21 -19.21
N PHE A 191 -4.33 11.01 -18.81
CA PHE A 191 -5.07 10.18 -17.87
C PHE A 191 -5.25 10.87 -16.51
N CYS A 192 -4.18 11.45 -15.96
CA CYS A 192 -4.23 12.18 -14.68
C CYS A 192 -5.10 13.44 -14.77
N MET A 193 -5.12 14.14 -15.90
CA MET A 193 -6.01 15.29 -16.09
C MET A 193 -7.49 14.86 -16.16
N LEU A 194 -7.79 13.73 -16.80
CA LEU A 194 -9.15 13.22 -16.96
C LEU A 194 -9.73 12.60 -15.68
N LEU A 195 -8.91 11.85 -14.93
CA LEU A 195 -9.37 11.05 -13.78
C LEU A 195 -8.79 11.52 -12.44
N GLY A 196 -7.86 12.48 -12.45
CA GLY A 196 -7.19 12.96 -11.24
C GLY A 196 -8.16 13.56 -10.23
N TRP A 197 -9.26 14.18 -10.67
CA TRP A 197 -10.32 14.67 -9.78
C TRP A 197 -11.03 13.53 -9.04
N GLY A 198 -11.12 12.34 -9.64
CA GLY A 198 -11.67 11.15 -9.00
C GLY A 198 -10.66 10.51 -8.05
N ILE A 199 -9.37 10.49 -8.40
CA ILE A 199 -8.32 9.77 -7.67
C ILE A 199 -7.76 10.58 -6.49
N LEU A 200 -7.66 11.90 -6.62
CA LEU A 200 -7.03 12.77 -5.61
C LEU A 200 -7.69 12.65 -4.21
N PRO A 201 -9.03 12.56 -4.06
CA PRO A 201 -9.66 12.36 -2.77
C PRO A 201 -9.31 10.99 -2.15
N PHE A 202 -9.13 9.95 -2.96
CA PHE A 202 -8.70 8.63 -2.47
C PHE A 202 -7.26 8.69 -1.95
N ASN A 203 -6.35 9.28 -2.72
CA ASN A 203 -4.96 9.44 -2.28
C ASN A 203 -4.87 10.29 -1.01
N LEU A 204 -5.66 11.36 -0.92
CA LEU A 204 -5.73 12.19 0.27
C LEU A 204 -6.32 11.42 1.45
N ALA A 205 -7.40 10.67 1.25
CA ALA A 205 -8.03 9.86 2.28
C ALA A 205 -7.09 8.77 2.80
N SER A 206 -6.43 8.02 1.92
CA SER A 206 -5.42 7.04 2.31
C SER A 206 -4.25 7.72 3.02
N TYR A 207 -3.77 8.88 2.54
CA TYR A 207 -2.71 9.64 3.23
C TYR A 207 -3.11 10.02 4.67
N VAL A 208 -4.35 10.51 4.86
CA VAL A 208 -4.89 10.81 6.20
C VAL A 208 -5.06 9.54 7.01
N ALA A 209 -5.58 8.46 6.43
CA ALA A 209 -5.72 7.16 7.10
C ALA A 209 -4.36 6.70 7.64
N TYR A 210 -3.33 6.61 6.80
CA TYR A 210 -1.99 6.21 7.22
C TYR A 210 -1.41 7.08 8.34
N ARG A 211 -1.76 8.37 8.40
CA ARG A 211 -1.32 9.29 9.46
C ARG A 211 -2.12 9.16 10.74
N CYS A 212 -3.40 8.81 10.64
CA CYS A 212 -4.33 8.68 11.77
C CYS A 212 -4.43 7.25 12.31
N ASN A 213 -3.89 6.27 11.59
CA ASN A 213 -3.95 4.87 11.95
C ASN A 213 -3.22 4.58 13.25
N ARG A 214 -3.70 3.53 13.91
CA ARG A 214 -3.17 3.12 15.20
C ARG A 214 -1.82 2.47 15.00
N ILE A 215 -0.85 2.96 15.76
CA ILE A 215 0.44 2.29 15.92
C ILE A 215 0.24 1.18 16.97
N PRO A 216 0.52 -0.09 16.65
CA PRO A 216 0.45 -1.17 17.61
C PRO A 216 1.40 -0.88 18.78
N LYS A 217 0.86 -0.86 19.99
CA LYS A 217 1.65 -0.68 21.21
C LYS A 217 2.12 -2.05 21.68
N TRP A 218 3.41 -2.31 21.49
CA TRP A 218 4.03 -3.54 21.96
C TRP A 218 4.28 -3.48 23.49
N PRO A 219 4.10 -4.60 24.21
CA PRO A 219 4.57 -4.70 25.59
C PRO A 219 6.07 -4.43 25.67
N LYS A 220 6.52 -3.63 26.64
CA LYS A 220 7.92 -3.19 26.77
C LYS A 220 8.92 -4.35 26.67
N GLY A 221 8.65 -5.45 27.36
CA GLY A 221 9.52 -6.63 27.33
C GLY A 221 9.75 -7.17 25.91
N ILE A 222 8.71 -7.22 25.06
CA ILE A 222 8.85 -7.72 23.67
C ILE A 222 9.64 -6.73 22.82
N ASP A 223 9.41 -5.43 22.97
CA ASP A 223 10.18 -4.41 22.26
C ASP A 223 11.65 -4.41 22.68
N ASP A 224 11.94 -4.66 23.95
CA ASP A 224 13.32 -4.75 24.47
C ASP A 224 14.02 -6.01 23.95
N TYR A 225 13.34 -7.17 23.96
CA TYR A 225 13.89 -8.42 23.40
C TYR A 225 14.16 -8.32 21.90
N ALA A 226 13.29 -7.65 21.14
CA ALA A 226 13.51 -7.42 19.72
C ALA A 226 14.72 -6.51 19.45
N LYS A 227 14.99 -5.52 20.32
CA LYS A 227 16.16 -4.64 20.21
C LYS A 227 17.46 -5.36 20.57
N ASP A 228 17.42 -6.26 21.54
CA ASP A 228 18.59 -7.07 21.94
C ASP A 228 19.09 -7.97 20.79
N GLY A 229 18.19 -8.41 19.90
CA GLY A 229 18.52 -9.15 18.68
C GLY A 229 19.24 -8.34 17.59
N GLY A 230 19.37 -7.03 17.78
CA GLY A 230 19.91 -6.06 16.83
C GLY A 230 18.81 -5.16 16.27
N GLU A 231 18.94 -3.84 16.47
CA GLU A 231 18.05 -2.88 15.83
C GLU A 231 18.11 -3.02 14.31
N MET A 232 16.97 -3.29 13.66
CA MET A 232 16.83 -3.13 12.21
C MET A 232 16.92 -1.63 11.88
N ARG A 233 18.14 -1.13 11.72
CA ARG A 233 18.40 0.20 11.17
C ARG A 233 18.27 0.16 9.65
N PRO A 234 17.97 1.29 9.00
CA PRO A 234 18.08 1.37 7.55
C PRO A 234 19.50 0.91 7.15
N PRO A 235 19.63 -0.01 6.19
CA PRO A 235 20.94 -0.46 5.73
C PRO A 235 21.79 0.72 5.28
N GLU A 236 23.09 0.70 5.58
CA GLU A 236 24.00 1.79 5.22
C GLU A 236 24.00 1.99 3.69
N GLY A 237 23.77 3.22 3.26
CA GLY A 237 23.69 3.58 1.84
C GLY A 237 22.32 3.33 1.17
N ALA A 238 21.34 2.77 1.88
CA ALA A 238 19.99 2.58 1.35
C ALA A 238 19.21 3.90 1.30
N ALA A 239 18.52 4.16 0.19
CA ALA A 239 17.64 5.31 0.04
C ALA A 239 16.19 4.98 0.41
N SER A 240 15.48 5.92 1.02
CA SER A 240 14.04 5.76 1.26
C SER A 240 13.27 5.67 -0.06
N GLU A 241 12.38 4.69 -0.20
CA GLU A 241 11.39 4.62 -1.27
C GLU A 241 10.35 5.75 -1.18
N ARG A 242 10.19 6.37 -0.01
CA ARG A 242 9.36 7.56 0.19
C ARG A 242 10.11 8.79 -0.29
N LEU A 243 10.16 8.93 -1.62
CA LEU A 243 10.82 10.03 -2.29
C LEU A 243 10.14 11.37 -1.96
N ARG A 244 10.95 12.42 -1.80
CA ARG A 244 10.44 13.80 -1.75
C ARG A 244 10.20 14.34 -3.16
N ILE A 245 9.28 15.31 -3.24
CA ILE A 245 9.02 16.04 -4.48
C ILE A 245 10.30 16.73 -4.93
N VAL A 246 10.60 16.63 -6.22
CA VAL A 246 11.72 17.32 -6.87
C VAL A 246 11.20 18.35 -7.86
N LEU A 247 12.02 19.35 -8.18
CA LEU A 247 11.63 20.46 -9.06
C LEU A 247 11.09 20.00 -10.42
N LYS A 248 11.65 18.92 -10.98
CA LYS A 248 11.20 18.32 -12.25
C LYS A 248 9.75 17.83 -12.21
N GLU A 249 9.23 17.45 -11.05
CA GLU A 249 7.87 16.95 -10.88
C GLU A 249 6.84 18.08 -10.77
N VAL A 250 7.27 19.31 -10.40
CA VAL A 250 6.38 20.44 -10.08
C VAL A 250 5.41 20.80 -11.22
N PRO A 251 5.83 20.91 -12.50
CA PRO A 251 4.90 21.25 -13.58
C PRO A 251 3.76 20.23 -13.74
N PHE A 252 4.07 18.95 -13.55
CA PHE A 252 3.09 17.86 -13.62
C PHE A 252 2.13 17.89 -12.44
N ILE A 253 2.65 18.11 -11.23
CA ILE A 253 1.83 18.25 -10.03
C ILE A 253 0.87 19.43 -10.19
N LEU A 254 1.37 20.59 -10.61
CA LEU A 254 0.54 21.79 -10.83
C LEU A 254 -0.53 21.55 -11.89
N LEU A 255 -0.19 20.90 -13.00
CA LEU A 255 -1.13 20.57 -14.06
C LEU A 255 -2.22 19.62 -13.56
N TRP A 256 -1.84 18.47 -12.98
CA TRP A 256 -2.77 17.42 -12.60
C TRP A 256 -3.67 17.85 -11.43
N VAL A 257 -3.08 18.44 -10.39
CA VAL A 257 -3.82 18.94 -9.24
C VAL A 257 -4.65 20.17 -9.62
N GLY A 258 -4.12 21.05 -10.47
CA GLY A 258 -4.85 22.21 -10.98
C GLY A 258 -6.10 21.82 -11.77
N CYS A 259 -6.01 20.81 -12.65
CA CYS A 259 -7.17 20.27 -13.36
C CYS A 259 -8.20 19.67 -12.39
N ALA A 260 -7.75 18.93 -11.37
CA ALA A 260 -8.67 18.39 -10.37
C ALA A 260 -9.42 19.49 -9.61
N PHE A 261 -8.73 20.53 -9.16
CA PHE A 261 -9.36 21.68 -8.49
C PHE A 261 -10.28 22.47 -9.42
N ALA A 262 -9.96 22.60 -10.70
CA ALA A 262 -10.85 23.24 -11.67
C ALA A 262 -12.18 22.48 -11.82
N VAL A 263 -12.14 21.15 -11.85
CA VAL A 263 -13.37 20.31 -11.85
C VAL A 263 -14.17 20.51 -10.57
N TYR A 264 -13.52 20.51 -9.40
CA TYR A 264 -14.21 20.74 -8.13
C TYR A 264 -14.84 22.14 -8.05
N ALA A 265 -14.12 23.18 -8.50
CA ALA A 265 -14.64 24.55 -8.54
C ALA A 265 -15.83 24.67 -9.48
N TRP A 266 -15.77 24.04 -10.65
CA TRP A 266 -16.88 23.96 -11.59
C TRP A 266 -18.09 23.26 -10.96
N PHE A 267 -17.91 22.12 -10.31
CA PHE A 267 -19.00 21.42 -9.62
C PHE A 267 -19.58 22.25 -8.46
N ALA A 268 -18.72 22.86 -7.63
CA ALA A 268 -19.16 23.71 -6.52
C ALA A 268 -19.96 24.94 -6.98
N SER A 269 -19.64 25.49 -8.16
CA SER A 269 -20.38 26.63 -8.74
C SER A 269 -21.86 26.34 -9.01
N TRP A 270 -22.26 25.07 -9.05
CA TRP A 270 -23.66 24.68 -9.23
C TRP A 270 -24.49 24.78 -7.94
N PHE A 271 -23.82 24.74 -6.77
CA PHE A 271 -24.46 24.77 -5.45
C PHE A 271 -24.37 26.15 -4.77
N ILE A 272 -23.50 27.04 -5.26
CA ILE A 272 -23.32 28.40 -4.72
C ILE A 272 -24.21 29.40 -5.49
N LYS A 273 -25.39 28.97 -5.95
CA LYS A 273 -26.39 29.82 -6.58
C LYS A 273 -27.54 30.12 -5.64
#